data_AF-A0A661MVD2-F1
#
_entry.id   AF-A0A661MVD2-F1
#
_cell.length_a   1.000
_cell.length_b   1.000
_cell.length_c   1.000
_cell.angle_alpha   90.00
_cell.angle_beta   90.00
_cell.angle_gamma   90.00
#
_symmetry.space_group_name_H-M   'P 1'
#
loop_
_entity.id
_entity.type
_entity.pdbx_description
1 polymer ?
#
loop_
_entity_poly.entity_id
_entity_poly.type
_entity_poly.pdbx_seq_one_letter_code
_entity_poly.pdbx_strand_id
1 'polypeptide(L)'
;MPEDVFVQFRMAEVAFGGSGLPGEFLSFICRTFWWVWGPTLGVSDKWEMMYRRDGYRCASPVCRRRDVTLHHLMYRSAGGGDEGENVLSVCAWCHLEGEHGGRLKVRAPASRPRWEMGRRGRAPVMVVVGRERLAC
;
A
#
# COMPACT_ATOMS: atom_id res chain seq x y z
N MET A 1 -6.91 2.62 21.00
CA MET A 1 -7.28 3.87 20.29
C MET A 1 -6.76 5.01 21.13
N PRO A 2 -6.05 5.98 20.55
CA PRO A 2 -5.62 7.15 21.32
C PRO A 2 -6.85 7.90 21.88
N GLU A 3 -6.70 8.55 23.04
CA GLU A 3 -7.81 9.17 23.81
C GLU A 3 -8.60 10.22 23.00
N ASP A 4 -7.91 10.88 22.07
CA ASP A 4 -8.47 11.87 21.14
C ASP A 4 -9.58 11.27 20.25
N VAL A 5 -9.43 10.02 19.83
CA VAL A 5 -10.42 9.33 19.00
C VAL A 5 -11.73 9.14 19.78
N PHE A 6 -11.67 8.78 21.06
CA PHE A 6 -12.88 8.61 21.87
C PHE A 6 -13.67 9.92 22.03
N VAL A 7 -12.96 11.04 22.26
CA VAL A 7 -13.59 12.36 22.34
C VAL A 7 -14.28 12.71 21.02
N GLN A 8 -13.62 12.47 19.88
CA GLN A 8 -14.19 12.72 18.56
C GLN A 8 -15.45 11.89 18.29
N PHE A 9 -15.45 10.60 18.66
CA PHE A 9 -16.64 9.75 18.54
C PHE A 9 -17.77 10.25 19.44
N ARG A 10 -17.48 10.65 20.68
CA ARG A 10 -18.50 11.19 21.59
C ARG A 10 -19.12 12.49 21.06
N MET A 11 -18.32 13.38 20.47
CA MET A 11 -18.83 14.59 19.83
C MET A 11 -19.75 14.26 18.65
N ALA A 12 -19.42 13.24 17.86
CA ALA A 12 -20.27 12.77 16.78
C ALA A 12 -21.60 12.17 17.30
N GLU A 13 -21.60 11.44 18.42
CA GLU A 13 -22.82 10.93 19.05
C GLU A 13 -23.76 12.07 19.48
N VAL A 14 -23.20 13.12 20.09
CA VAL A 14 -23.97 14.31 20.50
C VAL A 14 -24.56 15.02 19.27
N ALA A 15 -23.76 15.19 18.21
CA ALA A 15 -24.22 15.78 16.96
C ALA A 15 -25.34 14.95 16.31
N PHE A 16 -25.23 13.62 16.32
CA PHE A 16 -26.26 12.72 15.82
C PHE A 16 -27.57 12.89 16.61
N GLY A 17 -27.50 12.85 17.95
CA GLY A 17 -28.66 13.05 18.82
C GLY A 17 -29.36 14.40 18.61
N GLY A 18 -28.61 15.45 18.28
CA GLY A 18 -29.15 16.78 17.96
C GLY A 18 -29.61 16.98 16.52
N SER A 19 -29.28 16.08 15.58
CA SER A 19 -29.51 16.27 14.14
C SER A 19 -30.94 16.02 13.68
N GLY A 20 -31.74 15.26 14.46
CA GLY A 20 -33.06 14.80 14.05
C GLY A 20 -33.06 13.82 12.86
N LEU A 21 -31.88 13.35 12.43
CA LEU A 21 -31.77 12.42 11.30
C LEU A 21 -32.25 11.02 11.71
N PRO A 22 -33.02 10.32 10.85
CA PRO A 22 -33.47 8.97 11.13
C PRO A 22 -32.34 7.95 10.97
N GLY A 23 -32.38 6.88 11.78
CA GLY A 23 -31.48 5.73 11.70
C GLY A 23 -30.67 5.50 12.97
N GLU A 24 -29.57 4.76 12.84
CA GLU A 24 -28.62 4.50 13.92
C GLU A 24 -27.40 5.40 13.80
N PHE A 25 -26.69 5.62 14.92
CA PHE A 25 -25.44 6.39 14.95
C PHE A 25 -24.40 5.87 13.94
N LEU A 26 -24.30 4.54 13.75
CA LEU A 26 -23.42 3.95 12.76
C LEU A 26 -23.80 4.36 11.34
N SER A 27 -25.10 4.34 11.01
CA SER A 27 -25.59 4.82 9.71
C SER A 27 -25.30 6.30 9.51
N PHE A 28 -25.38 7.12 10.57
CA PHE A 28 -25.00 8.53 10.51
C PHE A 28 -23.51 8.69 10.19
N ILE A 29 -22.61 7.98 10.89
CA ILE A 29 -21.17 8.02 10.60
C ILE A 29 -20.89 7.60 9.15
N CYS A 30 -21.45 6.47 8.70
CA CYS A 30 -21.23 5.97 7.34
C CYS A 30 -21.72 6.96 6.27
N ARG A 31 -22.89 7.58 6.46
CA ARG A 31 -23.43 8.57 5.52
C ARG A 31 -22.61 9.86 5.52
N THR A 32 -22.20 10.35 6.69
CA THR A 32 -21.35 11.54 6.80
C THR A 32 -20.00 11.30 6.15
N PHE A 33 -19.40 10.13 6.39
CA PHE A 33 -18.19 9.72 5.70
C PHE A 33 -18.39 9.71 4.18
N TRP A 34 -19.44 9.07 3.68
CA TRP A 34 -19.74 9.03 2.25
C TRP A 34 -20.02 10.42 1.67
N TRP A 35 -20.73 11.28 2.38
CA TRP A 35 -21.04 12.63 1.92
C TRP A 35 -19.79 13.49 1.77
N VAL A 36 -18.90 13.44 2.76
CA VAL A 36 -17.66 14.23 2.76
C VAL A 36 -16.64 13.66 1.79
N TRP A 37 -16.43 12.34 1.83
CA TRP A 37 -15.34 11.69 1.10
C TRP A 37 -15.76 11.11 -0.24
N GLY A 38 -17.04 10.78 -0.45
CA GLY A 38 -17.58 10.20 -1.68
C GLY A 38 -17.15 10.94 -2.95
N PRO A 39 -17.20 12.29 -3.00
CA PRO A 39 -16.71 13.05 -4.15
C PRO A 39 -15.21 12.90 -4.43
N THR A 40 -14.41 12.55 -3.42
CA THR A 40 -12.96 12.31 -3.55
C THR A 40 -12.64 10.84 -3.87
N LEU A 41 -13.58 9.92 -3.64
CA LEU A 41 -13.41 8.51 -3.98
C LEU A 41 -13.41 8.36 -5.51
N GLY A 42 -12.41 7.66 -6.04
CA GLY A 42 -12.28 7.44 -7.49
C GLY A 42 -11.63 8.60 -8.25
N VAL A 43 -11.22 9.68 -7.58
CA VAL A 43 -10.27 10.63 -8.16
C VAL A 43 -8.92 9.93 -8.27
N SER A 44 -8.43 9.81 -9.50
CA SER A 44 -7.17 9.17 -9.82
C SER A 44 -6.02 9.91 -9.14
N ASP A 45 -5.37 9.29 -8.16
CA ASP A 45 -4.04 9.72 -7.74
C ASP A 45 -3.08 9.50 -8.93
N LYS A 46 -2.02 10.30 -9.06
CA LYS A 46 -1.01 10.14 -10.14
C LYS A 46 -0.42 8.72 -10.20
N TRP A 47 -0.57 7.99 -9.10
CA TRP A 47 -0.11 6.64 -8.84
C TRP A 47 -1.12 5.53 -9.17
N GLU A 48 -2.35 5.86 -9.51
CA GLU A 48 -3.43 4.88 -9.68
C GLU A 48 -3.07 3.80 -10.70
N MET A 49 -2.40 4.17 -11.79
CA MET A 49 -1.97 3.20 -12.81
C MET A 49 -1.01 2.14 -12.25
N MET A 50 -0.13 2.49 -11.30
CA MET A 50 0.79 1.54 -10.66
C MET A 50 0.04 0.60 -9.72
N TYR A 51 -0.85 1.14 -8.88
CA TYR A 51 -1.68 0.31 -8.01
C TYR A 51 -2.59 -0.63 -8.80
N ARG A 52 -3.16 -0.17 -9.92
CA ARG A 52 -3.97 -1.02 -10.83
C ARG A 52 -3.13 -2.10 -11.49
N ARG A 53 -1.94 -1.78 -12.01
CA ARG A 53 -1.00 -2.77 -12.58
C ARG A 53 -0.68 -3.88 -11.57
N ASP A 54 -0.47 -3.50 -10.31
CA ASP A 54 -0.09 -4.42 -9.24
C ASP A 54 -1.32 -5.07 -8.56
N GLY A 55 -2.53 -4.74 -9.02
CA GLY A 55 -3.79 -5.31 -8.54
C GLY A 55 -4.12 -4.97 -7.08
N TYR A 56 -3.66 -3.81 -6.59
CA TYR A 56 -3.79 -3.37 -5.19
C TYR A 56 -3.31 -4.44 -4.18
N ARG A 57 -2.21 -5.12 -4.54
CA ARG A 57 -1.59 -6.20 -3.75
C ARG A 57 -0.08 -6.06 -3.77
N CYS A 58 0.56 -6.64 -2.76
CA CYS A 58 2.01 -6.65 -2.69
C CYS A 58 2.58 -7.39 -3.90
N ALA A 59 3.46 -6.73 -4.65
CA ALA A 59 4.11 -7.27 -5.85
C ALA A 59 5.20 -8.31 -5.54
N SER A 60 5.56 -8.51 -4.27
CA SER A 60 6.47 -9.60 -3.88
C SER A 60 5.83 -10.96 -4.21
N PRO A 61 6.51 -11.85 -4.93
CA PRO A 61 5.91 -13.07 -5.45
C PRO A 61 5.59 -14.12 -4.37
N VAL A 62 6.05 -13.89 -3.14
CA VAL A 62 5.80 -14.75 -1.97
C VAL A 62 4.84 -14.11 -0.96
N CYS A 63 4.20 -12.99 -1.32
CA CYS A 63 3.31 -12.24 -0.44
C CYS A 63 1.90 -12.13 -1.02
N ARG A 64 0.89 -12.05 -0.15
CA ARG A 64 -0.53 -11.89 -0.55
C ARG A 64 -1.23 -10.70 0.11
N ARG A 65 -0.49 -9.88 0.86
CA ARG A 65 -1.08 -8.77 1.63
C ARG A 65 -1.54 -7.61 0.72
N ARG A 66 -2.39 -6.74 1.29
CA ARG A 66 -3.05 -5.61 0.61
C ARG A 66 -2.78 -4.24 1.26
N ASP A 67 -2.03 -4.22 2.36
CA ASP A 67 -1.55 -3.02 3.06
C ASP A 67 -0.37 -2.39 2.30
N VAL A 68 -0.59 -2.03 1.04
CA VAL A 68 0.46 -1.65 0.08
C VAL A 68 0.71 -0.14 0.04
N THR A 69 1.99 0.20 -0.11
CA THR A 69 2.45 1.52 -0.50
C THR A 69 3.40 1.40 -1.69
N LEU A 70 3.63 2.49 -2.41
CA LEU A 70 4.60 2.51 -3.48
C LEU A 70 6.04 2.49 -2.95
N HIS A 71 6.89 1.72 -3.63
CA HIS A 71 8.33 1.64 -3.37
C HIS A 71 9.11 1.82 -4.67
N HIS A 72 10.08 2.73 -4.65
CA HIS A 72 11.00 2.99 -5.77
C HIS A 72 12.09 1.91 -5.88
N LEU A 73 12.20 1.24 -7.03
CA LEU A 73 13.15 0.14 -7.27
C LEU A 73 14.59 0.63 -7.34
N MET A 74 14.81 1.76 -8.02
CA MET A 74 15.95 2.64 -7.85
C MET A 74 15.52 3.72 -6.86
N TYR A 75 16.13 3.72 -5.68
CA TYR A 75 15.75 4.65 -4.63
C TYR A 75 15.87 6.10 -5.08
N ARG A 76 14.95 6.94 -4.59
CA ARG A 76 15.00 8.40 -4.82
C ARG A 76 16.31 9.02 -4.34
N SER A 77 16.86 8.53 -3.23
CA SER A 77 18.17 8.97 -2.71
C SER A 77 19.33 8.65 -3.64
N ALA A 78 19.16 7.71 -4.57
CA ALA A 78 20.12 7.36 -5.60
C ALA A 78 19.75 7.95 -6.98
N GLY A 79 18.81 8.90 -7.04
CA GLY A 79 18.40 9.56 -8.28
C GLY A 79 17.26 8.87 -9.05
N GLY A 80 16.59 7.87 -8.48
CA GLY A 80 15.44 7.22 -9.13
C GLY A 80 14.21 8.15 -9.21
N GLY A 81 13.56 8.16 -10.38
CA GLY A 81 12.37 8.98 -10.65
C GLY A 81 11.05 8.27 -10.34
N ASP A 82 9.95 8.95 -10.65
CA ASP A 82 8.57 8.51 -10.39
C ASP A 82 7.98 7.69 -11.57
N GLU A 83 8.81 7.25 -12.52
CA GLU A 83 8.35 6.50 -13.69
C GLU A 83 7.73 5.17 -13.28
N GLY A 84 6.68 4.72 -13.98
CA GLY A 84 5.97 3.49 -13.66
C GLY A 84 6.87 2.25 -13.57
N GLU A 85 7.92 2.17 -14.39
CA GLU A 85 8.88 1.06 -14.36
C GLU A 85 9.85 1.09 -13.17
N ASN A 86 9.95 2.22 -12.47
CA ASN A 86 10.75 2.38 -11.27
C ASN A 86 9.95 2.22 -9.97
N VAL A 87 8.64 1.93 -10.02
CA VAL A 87 7.80 1.90 -8.81
C VAL A 87 6.96 0.63 -8.76
N LEU A 88 6.90 -0.03 -7.60
CA LEU A 88 6.01 -1.18 -7.32
C LEU A 88 5.21 -0.96 -6.03
N SER A 89 4.02 -1.56 -5.97
CA SER A 89 3.20 -1.65 -4.77
C SER A 89 3.71 -2.77 -3.87
N VAL A 90 4.17 -2.43 -2.66
CA VAL A 90 4.76 -3.38 -1.70
C VAL A 90 4.13 -3.17 -0.33
N CYS A 91 3.85 -4.26 0.40
CA CYS A 91 3.30 -4.13 1.77
C CYS A 91 4.34 -3.59 2.76
N ALA A 92 3.87 -3.05 3.89
CA ALA A 92 4.74 -2.45 4.91
C ALA A 92 5.90 -3.39 5.33
N TRP A 93 5.63 -4.68 5.51
CA TRP A 93 6.68 -5.65 5.85
C TRP A 93 7.66 -5.89 4.71
N CYS A 94 7.19 -6.19 3.49
CA CYS A 94 8.10 -6.45 2.36
C CYS A 94 8.90 -5.20 1.97
N HIS A 95 8.36 -4.01 2.22
CA HIS A 95 9.02 -2.72 1.98
C HIS A 95 10.11 -2.50 3.04
N LEU A 96 9.73 -2.36 4.31
CA LEU A 96 10.63 -1.94 5.38
C LEU A 96 11.56 -3.08 5.82
N GLU A 97 10.98 -4.23 6.17
CA GLU A 97 11.75 -5.36 6.70
C GLU A 97 12.34 -6.26 5.62
N GLY A 98 11.64 -6.35 4.48
CA GLY A 98 12.08 -7.10 3.32
C GLY A 98 13.20 -6.37 2.60
N GLU A 99 12.85 -5.30 1.89
CA GLU A 99 13.77 -4.56 1.02
C GLU A 99 14.82 -3.79 1.84
N HIS A 100 14.38 -2.82 2.65
CA HIS A 100 15.30 -1.98 3.41
C HIS A 100 16.02 -2.76 4.52
N GLY A 101 15.39 -3.78 5.09
CA GLY A 101 15.98 -4.73 6.03
C GLY A 101 16.92 -5.76 5.41
N GLY A 102 17.11 -5.74 4.08
CA GLY A 102 18.09 -6.57 3.37
C GLY A 102 17.76 -8.06 3.34
N ARG A 103 16.48 -8.44 3.37
CA ARG A 103 15.98 -9.82 3.25
C ARG A 103 15.38 -10.11 1.86
N LEU A 104 15.01 -9.05 1.16
CA LEU A 104 14.53 -9.04 -0.21
C LEU A 104 15.34 -7.99 -0.97
N LYS A 105 15.57 -8.21 -2.26
CA LYS A 105 15.95 -7.15 -3.18
C LYS A 105 15.05 -7.23 -4.40
N VAL A 106 14.48 -6.10 -4.79
CA VAL A 106 13.72 -5.98 -6.03
C VAL A 106 14.44 -5.05 -6.98
N ARG A 107 14.47 -5.41 -8.27
CA ARG A 107 15.06 -4.62 -9.34
C ARG A 107 14.05 -4.38 -10.45
N ALA A 108 14.19 -3.20 -11.06
CA ALA A 108 13.47 -2.81 -12.26
C ALA A 108 13.73 -3.79 -13.43
N PRO A 109 12.84 -3.83 -14.44
CA PRO A 109 11.63 -3.01 -14.60
C PRO A 109 10.44 -3.52 -13.76
N ALA A 110 9.57 -2.63 -13.30
CA ALA A 110 8.39 -2.99 -12.50
C ALA A 110 7.37 -3.86 -13.28
N SER A 111 7.33 -3.77 -14.60
CA SER A 111 6.55 -4.66 -15.48
C SER A 111 7.03 -6.12 -15.47
N ARG A 112 8.32 -6.37 -15.21
CA ARG A 112 8.91 -7.72 -15.09
C ARG A 112 10.00 -7.72 -14.00
N PRO A 113 9.61 -7.56 -12.72
CA PRO A 113 10.58 -7.30 -11.67
C PRO A 113 11.42 -8.53 -11.37
N ARG A 114 12.69 -8.31 -11.06
CA ARG A 114 13.58 -9.35 -10.54
C ARG A 114 13.61 -9.25 -9.03
N TRP A 115 13.04 -10.25 -8.38
CA TRP A 115 13.09 -10.42 -6.94
C TRP A 115 14.19 -11.40 -6.55
N GLU A 116 15.01 -11.01 -5.59
CA GLU A 116 16.02 -11.82 -4.94
C GLU A 116 15.62 -11.99 -3.47
N MET A 117 15.46 -13.23 -3.02
CA MET A 117 15.15 -13.55 -1.62
C MET A 117 16.39 -14.08 -0.93
N GLY A 118 16.69 -13.55 0.24
CA GLY A 118 17.87 -13.94 1.02
C GLY A 118 18.52 -12.74 1.68
N ARG A 119 19.47 -12.99 2.58
CA ARG A 119 20.17 -11.90 3.27
C ARG A 119 21.13 -11.19 2.31
N ARG A 120 21.06 -9.86 2.30
CA ARG A 120 22.00 -8.97 1.59
C ARG A 120 23.45 -9.37 1.90
N GLY A 121 24.28 -9.40 0.87
CA GLY A 121 25.68 -9.82 0.96
C GLY A 121 25.90 -11.33 0.88
N ARG A 122 24.84 -12.13 0.72
CA ARG A 122 24.92 -13.57 0.44
C ARG A 122 24.26 -13.88 -0.91
N ALA A 123 24.54 -15.07 -1.44
CA ALA A 123 23.82 -15.57 -2.60
C ALA A 123 22.31 -15.67 -2.27
N PRO A 124 21.42 -15.26 -3.19
CA PRO A 124 19.99 -15.38 -2.98
C PRO A 124 19.57 -16.84 -2.93
N VAL A 125 18.65 -17.16 -2.02
CA VAL A 125 18.05 -18.50 -1.85
C VAL A 125 17.01 -18.78 -2.93
N MET A 126 16.37 -17.72 -3.43
CA MET A 126 15.41 -17.80 -4.52
C MET A 126 15.50 -16.53 -5.36
N VAL A 127 15.42 -16.71 -6.67
CA VAL A 127 15.28 -15.61 -7.60
C VAL A 127 14.02 -15.82 -8.41
N VAL A 128 13.19 -14.79 -8.52
CA VAL A 128 11.97 -14.78 -9.32
C VAL A 128 12.04 -13.62 -10.30
N VAL A 129 11.83 -13.88 -11.59
CA VAL A 129 11.75 -12.85 -12.63
C VAL A 129 10.33 -12.85 -13.19
N GLY A 130 9.61 -11.73 -13.02
CA GLY A 130 8.18 -11.69 -13.32
C GLY A 130 7.42 -12.71 -12.47
N ARG A 131 7.01 -13.83 -13.09
CA ARG A 131 6.32 -14.94 -12.41
C ARG A 131 7.09 -16.27 -12.42
N GLU A 132 8.31 -16.26 -12.97
CA GLU A 132 9.13 -17.46 -13.14
C GLU A 132 10.20 -17.52 -12.05
N ARG A 133 10.24 -18.63 -11.31
CA ARG A 133 11.36 -18.92 -10.42
C ARG A 133 12.54 -19.41 -11.26
N LEU A 134 13.68 -18.75 -11.14
CA LEU A 134 14.92 -19.24 -11.75
C LEU A 134 15.47 -20.41 -10.93
N ALA A 135 15.92 -21.45 -11.62
CA ALA A 135 16.70 -22.51 -10.99
C ALA A 135 18.05 -21.90 -10.55
N CYS A 136 18.41 -22.14 -9.29
CA CYS A 136 19.68 -21.75 -8.71
C CYS A 136 20.72 -22.83 -8.92
#